data_AF-A0A8B5WB20-F1
#
_entry.id   AF-A0A8B5WB20-F1
#
_cell.length_a   1.000
_cell.length_b   1.000
_cell.length_c   1.000
_cell.angle_alpha   90.00
_cell.angle_beta   90.00
_cell.angle_gamma   90.00
#
_symmetry.space_group_name_H-M   'P 1'
#
loop_
_entity.id
_entity.type
_entity.pdbx_description
1 polymer ?
#
loop_
_entity_poly.entity_id
_entity_poly.type
_entity_poly.pdbx_seq_one_letter_code
_entity_poly.pdbx_strand_id
1 'polypeptide(L)' 'MDNVFVERLWRRVKHEDVYLKAYETPAALRAGSDRYFRFYNTQRGHAALNRQTHDDVYFGEISSLLRGA' A
#
# COMPACT_ATOMS: atom_id res chain seq x y z
N MET A 1 -13.58 3.59 -9.54
CA MET A 1 -12.26 2.97 -9.25
C MET A 1 -11.87 2.11 -10.43
N ASP A 2 -10.78 2.44 -11.12
CA ASP A 2 -10.33 1.66 -12.26
C ASP A 2 -9.63 0.38 -11.81
N ASN A 3 -10.00 -0.74 -12.44
CA ASN A 3 -9.41 -2.06 -12.21
C ASN A 3 -7.87 -2.06 -12.35
N VAL A 4 -7.32 -1.18 -13.20
CA VAL A 4 -5.87 -1.02 -13.44
C VAL A 4 -5.08 -0.70 -12.16
N PHE A 5 -5.66 0.02 -11.20
CA PHE A 5 -4.97 0.34 -9.94
C PHE A 5 -4.87 -0.90 -9.05
N VAL A 6 -5.97 -1.63 -8.94
CA VAL A 6 -6.05 -2.87 -8.15
C VAL A 6 -5.09 -3.92 -8.73
N GLU A 7 -5.05 -4.07 -10.05
CA GLU A 7 -4.12 -4.98 -10.72
C GLU A 7 -2.65 -4.61 -10.48
N ARG A 8 -2.31 -3.31 -10.57
CA ARG A 8 -0.95 -2.83 -10.33
C ARG A 8 -0.51 -3.09 -8.90
N LEU A 9 -1.40 -2.86 -7.93
CA LEU A 9 -1.17 -3.16 -6.52
C LEU A 9 -0.88 -4.66 -6.33
N TRP A 10 -1.76 -5.52 -6.83
CA TRP A 10 -1.60 -6.97 -6.67
C TRP A 10 -0.38 -7.52 -7.40
N ARG A 11 0.04 -6.94 -8.52
CA ARG A 11 1.31 -7.29 -9.16
C ARG A 11 2.49 -7.05 -8.22
N ARG A 12 2.51 -5.90 -7.54
CA ARG A 12 3.57 -5.55 -6.58
C ARG A 12 3.58 -6.48 -5.38
N VAL A 13 2.42 -6.69 -4.74
CA VAL A 13 2.27 -7.59 -3.58
C VAL A 13 2.81 -8.98 -3.88
N LYS A 14 2.44 -9.54 -5.04
CA LYS A 14 2.90 -10.88 -5.43
C LYS A 14 4.41 -10.95 -5.61
N HIS A 15 4.98 -10.02 -6.39
CA HIS A 15 6.41 -10.07 -6.74
C HIS A 15 7.34 -9.63 -5.62
N GLU A 16 6.91 -8.74 -4.74
CA GLU A 16 7.78 -8.14 -3.72
C GLU A 16 7.58 -8.76 -2.33
N ASP A 17 6.52 -9.55 -2.14
CA ASP A 17 6.24 -10.21 -0.85
C ASP A 17 5.95 -11.70 -1.03
N VAL A 18 4.83 -12.05 -1.67
CA VAL A 18 4.29 -13.41 -1.63
C VAL A 18 5.21 -14.43 -2.30
N TYR A 19 5.71 -14.13 -3.51
CA TYR A 19 6.59 -15.04 -4.25
C TYR A 19 7.99 -15.11 -3.65
N LEU A 20 8.48 -14.02 -3.03
CA LEU A 20 9.81 -14.01 -2.40
C LEU A 20 9.82 -14.79 -1.08
N LYS A 21 8.75 -14.70 -0.31
CA LYS A 21 8.69 -15.28 1.04
C LYS A 21 8.07 -16.67 1.07
N ALA A 22 7.36 -17.07 0.00
CA ALA A 22 6.81 -18.40 -0.18
C ALA A 22 6.12 -18.94 1.09
N TYR A 23 5.23 -18.14 1.69
CA TYR A 23 4.63 -18.46 2.98
C TYR A 23 3.98 -19.85 2.98
N GLU A 24 4.34 -20.66 3.96
CA GLU A 24 3.88 -22.05 4.07
C GLU A 24 2.45 -22.18 4.64
N THR A 25 2.00 -21.18 5.40
CA THR A 25 0.69 -21.21 6.05
C THR A 25 -0.12 -19.95 5.78
N PRO A 26 -1.46 -20.04 5.75
CA PRO A 26 -2.34 -18.88 5.63
C PRO A 26 -2.14 -17.85 6.75
N ALA A 27 -1.80 -18.30 7.96
CA ALA A 27 -1.51 -17.41 9.10
C ALA A 27 -0.24 -16.58 8.85
N ALA A 28 0.83 -17.21 8.35
CA ALA A 28 2.06 -16.52 7.98
C ALA A 28 1.83 -15.54 6.82
N LEU A 29 1.05 -15.94 5.81
CA LEU A 29 0.66 -15.08 4.69
C LEU A 29 -0.11 -13.84 5.16
N ARG A 30 -1.07 -13.98 6.09
CA ARG A 30 -1.83 -12.85 6.64
C ARG A 30 -0.91 -11.88 7.39
N ALA A 31 -0.12 -12.38 8.33
CA ALA A 31 0.81 -11.54 9.10
C ALA A 31 1.85 -10.87 8.18
N GLY A 32 2.28 -11.57 7.13
CA GLY A 32 3.14 -11.05 6.08
C GLY A 32 2.51 -9.92 5.27
N SER A 33 1.27 -10.14 4.80
CA SER A 33 0.49 -9.17 4.06
C SER A 33 0.27 -7.90 4.88
N ASP A 34 -0.11 -8.02 6.15
CA ASP A 34 -0.30 -6.87 7.04
C ASP A 34 0.97 -6.01 7.16
N ARG A 35 2.13 -6.67 7.32
CA ARG A 35 3.42 -5.98 7.33
C ARG A 35 3.72 -5.28 6.00
N TYR A 36 3.48 -5.97 4.88
CA TYR A 36 3.72 -5.41 3.55
C TYR A 36 2.83 -4.20 3.27
N PHE A 37 1.52 -4.28 3.55
CA PHE A 37 0.59 -3.18 3.33
C PHE A 37 0.88 -1.99 4.24
N ARG A 38 1.27 -2.23 5.50
CA ARG A 38 1.74 -1.14 6.37
C ARG A 38 2.93 -0.42 5.77
N PHE A 39 3.97 -1.15 5.33
CA PHE A 39 5.12 -0.58 4.65
C PHE A 39 4.72 0.19 3.37
N TYR A 40 3.88 -0.42 2.53
CA TYR A 40 3.46 0.15 1.25
C TYR A 40 2.71 1.48 1.42
N ASN A 41 1.91 1.60 2.48
CA ASN A 41 1.10 2.79 2.75
C ASN A 41 1.86 3.89 3.49
N THR A 42 2.73 3.52 4.45
CA THR A 42 3.35 4.46 5.41
C THR A 42 4.80 4.84 5.09
N GLN A 43 5.51 4.06 4.29
CA GLN A 43 6.97 4.23 4.09
C GLN A 43 7.37 4.31 2.63
N ARG A 44 6.63 3.64 1.74
CA ARG A 44 6.97 3.63 0.32
C ARG A 44 6.55 4.93 -0.35
N GLY A 45 7.53 5.71 -0.78
CA GLY A 45 7.31 6.84 -1.68
C GLY A 45 6.88 6.37 -3.07
N HIS A 46 5.80 6.93 -3.61
CA HIS A 46 5.28 6.59 -4.93
C HIS A 46 5.61 7.70 -5.92
N ALA A 47 6.25 7.38 -7.05
CA ALA A 47 6.62 8.39 -8.05
C ALA A 47 5.42 9.16 -8.60
N ALA A 48 4.27 8.49 -8.74
CA ALA A 48 3.01 9.12 -9.14
C ALA A 48 2.47 10.12 -8.10
N LEU A 49 2.90 10.01 -6.84
CA LEU A 49 2.52 10.87 -5.73
C LEU A 49 3.68 11.79 -5.33
N ASN A 50 4.52 12.19 -6.29
CA ASN A 50 5.70 13.03 -6.02
C ASN A 50 6.61 12.49 -4.90
N ARG A 51 6.77 11.15 -4.86
CA ARG A 51 7.52 10.40 -3.83
C ARG A 51 6.92 10.47 -2.41
N GLN A 52 5.71 10.98 -2.24
CA GLN A 52 4.96 10.87 -0.99
C GLN A 52 4.42 9.46 -0.80
N THR A 53 4.08 9.13 0.46
CA THR A 53 3.41 7.88 0.80
C THR A 53 1.90 8.00 0.59
N HIS A 54 1.17 6.88 0.54
CA HIS A 54 -0.29 6.95 0.42
C HIS A 54 -0.91 7.61 1.65
N ASP A 55 -0.37 7.35 2.84
CA ASP A 55 -0.85 7.95 4.08
C ASP A 55 -0.67 9.47 4.07
N ASP A 56 0.48 9.98 3.60
CA ASP A 56 0.73 11.43 3.51
C ASP A 56 -0.32 12.14 2.66
N VAL A 57 -0.66 11.56 1.51
CA VAL A 57 -1.64 12.13 0.58
C VAL A 57 -3.04 12.02 1.17
N TYR A 58 -3.47 10.83 1.59
CA TYR A 58 -4.83 10.60 2.06
C TYR A 58 -5.15 11.39 3.34
N PHE A 59 -4.28 11.33 4.35
CA PHE A 59 -4.50 12.07 5.60
C PHE A 59 -4.23 13.56 5.45
N GLY A 60 -3.32 13.97 4.55
CA GLY A 60 -3.12 15.37 4.17
C GLY A 60 -4.37 15.97 3.54
N GLU A 61 -4.99 15.26 2.59
CA GLU A 61 -6.25 15.63 1.94
C GLU A 61 -7.40 15.71 2.94
N ILE A 62 -7.57 14.72 3.81
CA ILE A 62 -8.59 14.75 4.88
C ILE A 62 -8.38 15.96 5.79
N SER A 63 -7.13 16.20 6.19
CA SER A 63 -6.80 17.32 7.07
C SER A 63 -7.07 18.68 6.42
N SER A 64 -6.85 18.80 5.11
CA SER A 64 -7.24 19.97 4.31
C SER A 64 -8.76 20.15 4.27
N LEU A 65 -9.49 19.06 4.00
CA LEU A 65 -10.95 19.07 3.92
C LEU A 65 -11.62 19.48 5.24
N LEU A 66 -11.09 19.00 6.37
CA LEU A 66 -11.60 19.32 7.70
C LEU A 66 -11.26 20.75 8.17
N ARG A 67 -10.20 21.37 7.63
CA ARG A 67 -9.82 22.77 7.95
C ARG A 67 -10.56 23.81 7.10
N GLY A 68 -11.19 23.40 6.01
CA GLY A 68 -11.97 24.26 5.13
C GLY A 68 -13.48 24.23 5.36
N ALA A 69 -13.96 23.48 6.36
CA ALA A 69 -15.37 23.33 6.73
C ALA A 69 -15.76 24.23 7.91
#